data_AF-W1XCQ3-F1
#
_entry.id   AF-W1XCQ3-F1
#
_cell.length_a   1.000
_cell.length_b   1.000
_cell.length_c   1.000
_cell.angle_alpha   90.00
_cell.angle_beta   90.00
_cell.angle_gamma   90.00
#
_symmetry.space_group_name_H-M   'P 1'
#
loop_
_entity.id
_entity.type
_entity.pdbx_description
1 polymer ?
#
loop_
_entity_poly.entity_id
_entity_poly.type
_entity_poly.pdbx_seq_one_letter_code
_entity_poly.pdbx_strand_id
1 'polypeptide(L)' 'AKSSLPGEVVKDVAFYDYEAKYIDNKITMDIPAKLSEDVIATMRQYAEKAFHAIGGVGLARCDFFYTDKGEIFLNELNT' A
#
# COMPACT_ATOMS: atom_id res chain seq x y z
N ALA A 1 -13.17 -5.41 9.78
CA ALA A 1 -11.71 -5.61 9.66
C ALA A 1 -11.06 -4.37 10.26
N LYS A 2 -9.82 -4.46 10.75
CA LYS A 2 -9.07 -3.28 11.19
C LYS A 2 -7.82 -3.19 10.32
N SER A 3 -7.54 -2.01 9.79
CA SER A 3 -6.34 -1.71 9.02
C SER A 3 -5.29 -0.99 9.88
N SER A 4 -4.00 -1.22 9.61
CA SER A 4 -2.89 -0.43 10.15
C SER A 4 -2.77 0.92 9.43
N LEU A 5 -1.84 1.77 9.86
CA LEU A 5 -1.40 2.91 9.03
C LEU A 5 -0.67 2.39 7.78
N PRO A 6 -0.77 3.08 6.64
CA PRO A 6 -0.03 2.71 5.43
C PRO A 6 1.47 2.99 5.61
N GLY A 7 2.28 2.14 4.99
CA GLY A 7 3.70 2.39 4.76
C GLY A 7 3.94 2.68 3.29
N GLU A 8 4.96 3.49 3.00
CA GLU A 8 5.38 3.78 1.63
C GLU A 8 6.67 3.03 1.29
N VAL A 9 6.68 2.40 0.13
CA VAL A 9 7.88 1.79 -0.46
C VAL A 9 8.62 2.86 -1.24
N VAL A 10 9.59 3.51 -0.61
CA VAL A 10 10.41 4.54 -1.25
C VAL A 10 11.52 3.88 -2.05
N LYS A 11 11.55 4.17 -3.35
CA LYS A 11 12.51 3.62 -4.32
C LYS A 11 13.21 4.74 -5.08
N ASP A 12 14.50 4.57 -5.32
CA ASP A 12 15.29 5.46 -6.18
C ASP A 12 15.24 5.06 -7.68
N VAL A 13 14.45 4.03 -8.01
CA VAL A 13 14.31 3.46 -9.36
C VAL A 13 12.90 3.69 -9.93
N ALA A 14 12.81 3.94 -11.23
CA ALA A 14 11.55 4.27 -11.91
C ALA A 14 10.51 3.13 -11.81
N PHE A 15 10.94 1.85 -11.81
CA PHE A 15 10.08 0.69 -11.71
C PHE A 15 10.51 -0.26 -10.60
N TYR A 16 9.55 -0.90 -9.94
CA TYR A 16 9.82 -1.84 -8.85
C TYR A 16 9.76 -3.27 -9.39
N ASP A 17 10.79 -3.64 -10.15
CA ASP A 17 10.93 -4.97 -10.75
C ASP A 17 11.60 -5.97 -9.80
N TYR A 18 11.82 -7.19 -10.31
CA TYR A 18 12.43 -8.28 -9.57
C TYR A 18 13.86 -7.94 -9.09
N GLU A 19 14.66 -7.25 -9.91
CA GLU A 19 16.03 -6.87 -9.54
C GLU A 19 16.03 -5.88 -8.38
N ALA A 20 15.16 -4.86 -8.45
CA ALA A 20 15.00 -3.89 -7.36
C ALA A 20 14.52 -4.56 -6.06
N LYS A 21 13.62 -5.55 -6.17
CA LYS A 21 13.00 -6.24 -5.03
C LYS A 21 13.90 -7.27 -4.34
N TYR A 22 14.84 -7.89 -5.06
CA TYR A 22 15.59 -9.05 -4.53
C TYR A 22 17.11 -8.97 -4.67
N ILE A 23 17.65 -8.13 -5.57
CA ILE A 23 19.10 -8.05 -5.83
C ILE A 23 19.69 -6.78 -5.21
N ASP A 24 19.12 -5.61 -5.52
CA ASP A 24 19.70 -4.34 -5.10
C ASP A 24 19.22 -3.90 -3.70
N ASN A 25 18.02 -4.33 -3.29
CA ASN A 25 17.40 -4.21 -1.96
C ASN A 25 17.57 -2.84 -1.26
N LYS A 26 17.82 -1.76 -2.01
CA LYS A 26 17.87 -0.36 -1.55
C LYS A 26 16.46 0.20 -1.51
N ILE A 27 15.64 -0.40 -0.66
CA ILE A 27 14.24 -0.03 -0.51
C ILE A 27 14.09 0.50 0.89
N THR A 28 13.70 1.76 1.00
CA THR A 28 13.41 2.35 2.30
C THR A 28 11.91 2.29 2.53
N MET A 29 11.52 1.76 3.68
CA MET A 29 10.12 1.73 4.10
C MET A 29 9.86 2.94 4.98
N ASP A 30 9.05 3.89 4.50
CA ASP A 30 8.59 5.01 5.33
C ASP A 30 7.30 4.60 6.03
N ILE A 31 7.40 4.33 7.33
CA ILE A 31 6.29 3.84 8.14
C ILE A 31 6.14 4.75 9.36
N PRO A 32 5.06 5.55 9.45
CA PRO A 32 3.96 5.67 8.48
C PRO A 32 4.34 6.47 7.22
N ALA A 33 3.62 6.23 6.13
CA ALA A 33 3.74 7.02 4.90
C ALA A 33 3.44 8.50 5.16
N LYS A 34 4.18 9.42 4.51
CA LYS A 34 4.00 10.87 4.65
C LYS A 34 2.83 11.38 3.80
N LEU A 35 1.62 11.05 4.19
CA LEU A 35 0.38 11.43 3.52
C LEU A 35 -0.51 12.27 4.46
N SER A 36 -1.48 13.01 3.90
CA SER A 36 -2.46 13.70 4.72
C SER A 36 -3.37 12.70 5.45
N GLU A 37 -3.93 13.13 6.59
CA GLU A 37 -4.82 12.28 7.38
C GLU A 37 -6.04 11.80 6.58
N ASP A 38 -6.59 12.65 5.70
CA ASP A 38 -7.73 12.30 4.83
C ASP A 38 -7.39 11.20 3.81
N VAL A 39 -6.18 11.25 3.22
CA VAL A 39 -5.70 10.22 2.28
C VAL A 39 -5.49 8.91 3.02
N ILE A 40 -4.87 8.95 4.21
CA ILE A 40 -4.67 7.78 5.06
C ILE A 40 -6.02 7.15 5.44
N ALA A 41 -7.00 7.96 5.86
CA ALA A 41 -8.33 7.49 6.21
C ALA A 41 -9.01 6.80 5.02
N THR A 42 -8.90 7.38 3.82
CA THR A 42 -9.50 6.83 2.59
C THR A 42 -8.86 5.49 2.20
N MET A 43 -7.53 5.38 2.19
CA MET A 43 -6.83 4.13 1.90
C MET A 43 -7.24 3.01 2.87
N ARG A 44 -7.34 3.33 4.16
CA ARG A 44 -7.76 2.38 5.21
C ARG A 44 -9.18 1.89 5.00
N GLN A 45 -10.11 2.79 4.66
CA GLN A 45 -11.49 2.41 4.31
C GLN A 45 -11.54 1.50 3.08
N TYR A 46 -10.74 1.79 2.05
CA TYR A 46 -10.67 0.95 0.85
C TYR A 46 -10.13 -0.45 1.15
N ALA A 47 -9.06 -0.55 1.96
CA ALA A 47 -8.48 -1.83 2.37
C ALA A 47 -9.50 -2.70 3.14
N GLU A 48 -10.18 -2.11 4.12
CA GLU A 48 -11.19 -2.80 4.91
C GLU A 48 -12.39 -3.25 4.06
N LYS A 49 -12.87 -2.38 3.16
CA LYS A 49 -13.96 -2.70 2.23
C LYS A 49 -13.58 -3.83 1.29
N ALA A 50 -12.39 -3.78 0.69
CA ALA A 50 -11.91 -4.81 -0.24
C ALA A 50 -11.73 -6.16 0.45
N PHE A 51 -11.11 -6.18 1.64
CA PHE A 51 -10.94 -7.41 2.42
C PHE A 51 -12.28 -8.07 2.75
N HIS A 52 -13.29 -7.28 3.12
CA HIS A 52 -14.64 -7.79 3.35
C HIS A 52 -15.34 -8.27 2.08
N ALA A 53 -15.18 -7.56 0.97
CA ALA A 53 -15.82 -7.91 -0.30
C ALA A 53 -15.36 -9.28 -0.82
N ILE A 54 -14.11 -9.68 -0.55
CA ILE A 54 -13.57 -10.98 -0.95
C ILE A 54 -13.80 -12.09 0.10
N GLY A 55 -14.49 -11.80 1.21
CA GLY A 55 -14.67 -12.75 2.31
C GLY A 55 -13.37 -13.12 3.02
N GLY A 56 -12.41 -12.18 3.09
CA GLY A 56 -11.09 -12.41 3.67
C GLY A 56 -11.16 -12.88 5.12
N VAL A 57 -10.29 -13.83 5.47
CA VAL A 57 -10.12 -14.37 6.82
C VAL A 57 -8.64 -14.36 7.17
N GLY A 58 -8.31 -14.01 8.42
CA GLY A 58 -6.92 -13.90 8.86
C GLY A 58 -6.32 -12.54 8.53
N LEU A 59 -5.25 -12.51 7.75
CA LEU A 59 -4.48 -11.30 7.43
C LEU A 59 -4.44 -11.11 5.91
N ALA A 60 -4.25 -9.86 5.50
CA ALA A 60 -3.90 -9.54 4.12
C ALA A 60 -3.06 -8.27 4.09
N ARG A 61 -2.18 -8.17 3.09
CA ARG A 61 -1.53 -6.91 2.68
C ARG A 61 -2.32 -6.32 1.52
N CYS A 62 -2.75 -5.08 1.66
CA CYS A 62 -3.41 -4.32 0.60
C CYS A 62 -2.42 -3.33 0.01
N ASP A 63 -2.09 -3.49 -1.28
CA ASP A 63 -1.14 -2.62 -1.98
C ASP A 63 -1.91 -1.56 -2.76
N PHE A 64 -1.46 -0.30 -2.67
CA PHE A 64 -2.09 0.85 -3.30
C PHE A 64 -1.13 1.58 -4.22
N PHE A 65 -1.68 2.22 -5.25
CA PHE A 65 -1.02 3.32 -5.95
C PHE A 65 -1.63 4.64 -5.51
N TYR A 66 -0.77 5.64 -5.29
CA TYR A 66 -1.14 7.02 -5.03
C TYR A 66 -0.46 7.93 -6.04
N THR A 67 -1.23 8.74 -6.76
CA THR A 67 -0.70 9.60 -7.83
C THR A 67 -0.37 11.01 -7.34
N ASP A 68 0.42 11.74 -8.12
CA ASP A 68 0.71 13.17 -7.91
C ASP A 68 -0.55 14.05 -7.96
N LYS A 69 -1.62 13.57 -8.61
CA LYS A 69 -2.95 14.19 -8.65
C LYS A 69 -3.81 13.89 -7.41
N GLY A 70 -3.30 13.08 -6.48
CA GLY A 70 -4.02 12.69 -5.27
C GLY A 70 -5.00 11.54 -5.47
N GLU A 71 -4.92 10.79 -6.57
CA GLU A 71 -5.81 9.67 -6.84
C GLU A 71 -5.30 8.39 -6.15
N ILE A 72 -6.22 7.62 -5.57
CA ILE A 72 -5.93 6.37 -4.85
C ILE A 72 -6.50 5.20 -5.64
N PHE A 73 -5.63 4.27 -6.03
CA PHE A 73 -6.02 3.01 -6.69
C PHE A 73 -5.60 1.83 -5.83
N LEU A 74 -6.53 0.90 -5.58
CA LEU A 74 -6.19 -0.38 -4.98
C LEU A 74 -5.60 -1.29 -6.06
N ASN A 75 -4.34 -1.71 -5.88
CA ASN A 75 -3.64 -2.56 -6.83
C ASN A 75 -4.01 -4.03 -6.62
N GLU A 76 -3.70 -4.56 -5.43
CA GLU A 76 -3.91 -5.97 -5.10
C GLU A 76 -4.12 -6.22 -3.60
N LEU A 77 -4.74 -7.36 -3.30
CA LEU A 77 -4.82 -7.92 -1.96
C LEU A 77 -4.03 -9.24 -1.96
N ASN A 78 -3.08 -9.35 -1.04
CA ASN A 78 -2.29 -10.55 -0.81
C ASN A 78 -2.66 -11.14 0.55
N THR A 79 -3.31 -12.31 0.58
CA THR A 79 -3.71 -13.04 1.81
C THR A 79 -2.61 -13.95 2.33
#